data_AF-B1P5P2-F1
#
_entry.id   AF-B1P5P2-F1
#
_cell.length_a   1.000
_cell.length_b   1.000
_cell.length_c   1.000
_cell.angle_alpha   90.00
_cell.angle_beta   90.00
_cell.angle_gamma   90.00
#
_symmetry.space_group_name_H-M   'P 1'
#
loop_
_entity.id
_entity.type
_entity.pdbx_description
1 polymer ?
#
loop_
_entity_poly.entity_id
_entity_poly.type
_entity_poly.pdbx_seq_one_letter_code
_entity_poly.pdbx_strand_id
1 'polypeptide(L)' 'SKRSNFFDLECKGIFNKTMFFRLDRICEDCYQLFRETSIHRLCKQECFGSPFFNACIEALQLHEEMDKYNEWRDTLGRK' A
#
# COMPACT_ATOMS: atom_id res chain seq x y z
N SER A 1 -9.51 -4.81 12.39
CA SER A 1 -9.18 -3.94 11.26
C SER A 1 -10.12 -4.26 10.10
N LYS A 2 -10.90 -3.31 9.60
CA LYS A 2 -11.81 -3.52 8.47
C LYS A 2 -10.93 -3.68 7.22
N ARG A 3 -10.98 -4.82 6.53
CA ARG A 3 -10.23 -5.01 5.28
C ARG A 3 -10.72 -3.98 4.28
N SER A 4 -9.87 -3.01 3.96
CA SER A 4 -10.15 -1.98 2.96
C SER A 4 -10.31 -2.66 1.61
N ASN A 5 -11.47 -2.53 0.98
CA ASN A 5 -11.70 -3.06 -0.35
C ASN A 5 -11.14 -2.07 -1.39
N PHE A 6 -10.78 -2.54 -2.58
CA PHE A 6 -10.28 -1.68 -3.66
C PHE A 6 -11.21 -0.48 -3.95
N PHE A 7 -12.52 -0.71 -3.88
CA PHE A 7 -13.55 0.33 -4.03
C PHE A 7 -13.59 1.35 -2.88
N ASP A 8 -13.16 0.97 -1.66
CA ASP A 8 -13.09 1.88 -0.51
C ASP A 8 -11.90 2.84 -0.61
N LEU A 9 -10.90 2.50 -1.43
CA LEU A 9 -9.68 3.29 -1.62
C LEU A 9 -9.74 4.20 -2.85
N GLU A 10 -10.87 4.21 -3.56
CA GLU A 10 -11.12 5.03 -4.76
C GLU A 10 -9.99 4.95 -5.80
N CYS A 11 -9.31 3.80 -5.86
CA CYS A 11 -8.30 3.51 -6.87
C CYS A 11 -8.95 3.55 -8.27
N LYS A 12 -8.49 4.45 -9.15
CA LYS A 12 -9.06 4.67 -10.49
C LYS A 12 -8.36 3.91 -11.63
N GLY A 13 -7.28 3.20 -11.31
CA GLY A 13 -6.51 2.43 -12.27
C GLY A 13 -7.10 1.04 -12.55
N ILE A 14 -6.26 0.17 -13.09
CA ILE A 14 -6.64 -1.19 -13.45
C ILE A 14 -6.72 -2.05 -12.19
N PHE A 15 -7.91 -2.56 -11.88
CA PHE A 15 -8.06 -3.46 -10.74
C PHE A 15 -7.32 -4.79 -10.97
N ASN A 16 -6.17 -4.94 -10.31
CA ASN A 16 -5.45 -6.19 -10.23
C ASN A 16 -5.42 -6.68 -8.78
N LYS A 17 -6.22 -7.71 -8.50
CA LYS A 17 -6.39 -8.30 -7.18
C LYS A 17 -5.06 -8.74 -6.55
N THR A 18 -4.16 -9.33 -7.34
CA THR A 18 -2.87 -9.83 -6.85
C THR A 18 -1.95 -8.68 -6.43
N MET A 19 -1.85 -7.64 -7.27
CA MET A 19 -1.07 -6.44 -6.94
C MET A 19 -1.61 -5.77 -5.69
N PHE A 20 -2.94 -5.59 -5.61
CA PHE A 20 -3.61 -5.00 -4.46
C PHE A 20 -3.27 -5.70 -3.16
N PHE A 21 -3.43 -7.03 -3.08
CA PHE A 21 -3.16 -7.77 -1.85
C PHE A 21 -1.68 -7.75 -1.44
N ARG A 22 -0.76 -7.66 -2.41
CA ARG A 22 0.66 -7.53 -2.10
C ARG A 22 0.98 -6.18 -1.47
N LEU A 23 0.44 -5.09 -2.00
CA LEU A 23 0.60 -3.75 -1.41
C LEU A 23 -0.12 -3.64 -0.06
N ASP A 24 -1.32 -4.23 0.05
CA ASP A 24 -2.08 -4.31 1.30
C ASP A 24 -1.29 -5.01 2.41
N ARG A 25 -0.59 -6.09 2.05
CA ARG A 25 0.25 -6.86 2.98
C ARG A 25 1.41 -6.04 3.52
N ILE A 26 2.05 -5.21 2.69
CA ILE A 26 3.13 -4.29 3.14
C ILE A 26 2.61 -3.35 4.22
N CYS A 27 1.41 -2.79 4.04
CA CYS A 27 0.80 -1.93 5.05
C CYS A 27 0.45 -2.68 6.35
N GLU A 28 0.01 -3.94 6.26
CA GLU A 28 -0.27 -4.78 7.43
C GLU A 28 0.99 -5.20 8.18
N ASP A 29 2.07 -5.54 7.49
CA ASP A 29 3.35 -5.90 8.11
C ASP A 29 4.01 -4.67 8.75
N CYS A 30 3.92 -3.51 8.09
CA CYS A 30 4.35 -2.23 8.64
C CYS A 30 3.54 -1.83 9.89
N TYR A 31 2.22 -2.01 9.85
CA TYR A 31 1.36 -1.84 11.02
C TYR A 31 1.78 -2.76 12.19
N GLN A 32 2.08 -4.04 11.92
CA GLN A 32 2.53 -4.98 12.96
C GLN A 32 3.87 -4.57 13.58
N LEU A 33 4.76 -3.95 12.80
CA LEU A 33 6.05 -3.45 13.28
C LEU A 33 5.89 -2.26 14.24
N PHE A 34 5.12 -1.25 13.84
CA PHE A 34 4.96 -0.02 14.64
C PHE A 34 3.84 -0.09 15.69
N ARG A 35 2.90 -1.03 15.53
CA ARG A 35 1.68 -1.19 16.35
C ARG A 35 0.84 0.09 16.48
N GLU A 36 0.90 0.94 15.46
CA GLU A 36 0.19 2.23 15.44
C GLU A 36 -0.95 2.16 14.43
N THR A 37 -2.18 2.42 14.88
CA THR A 37 -3.41 2.21 14.10
C THR A 37 -3.59 3.14 12.90
N SER A 38 -3.02 4.35 12.93
CA SER A 38 -3.03 5.29 11.82
C SER A 38 -2.13 4.85 10.67
N ILE A 39 -1.02 4.15 10.91
CA ILE A 39 -0.09 3.64 9.86
C ILE A 39 -0.84 2.82 8.83
N HIS A 40 -1.71 1.91 9.28
CA HIS A 40 -2.49 1.06 8.40
C HIS A 40 -3.39 1.87 7.45
N ARG A 41 -4.01 2.96 7.94
CA ARG A 41 -4.86 3.85 7.13
C ARG A 41 -4.02 4.73 6.20
N LEU A 42 -2.96 5.34 6.73
CA LEU A 42 -2.09 6.27 6.02
C LEU A 42 -1.32 5.56 4.89
N CYS A 43 -0.87 4.34 5.12
CA CYS A 43 -0.15 3.54 4.12
C CYS A 43 -1.02 3.22 2.90
N LYS A 44 -2.32 3.02 3.07
CA LYS A 44 -3.26 2.73 1.95
C LYS A 44 -3.81 3.98 1.27
N GLN A 45 -3.62 5.15 1.87
CA GLN A 45 -4.15 6.42 1.38
C GLN A 45 -3.67 6.71 -0.06
N GLU A 46 -4.53 7.37 -0.85
CA GLU A 46 -4.25 7.71 -2.26
C GLU A 46 -3.88 6.47 -3.10
N CYS A 47 -4.60 5.37 -2.88
CA CYS A 47 -4.32 4.08 -3.53
C CYS A 47 -2.85 3.65 -3.32
N PHE A 48 -2.43 3.62 -2.05
CA PHE A 48 -1.04 3.42 -1.63
C PHE A 48 -0.08 4.53 -2.06
N GLY A 49 -0.52 5.62 -2.69
CA GLY A 49 0.29 6.75 -3.18
C GLY A 49 0.96 7.61 -2.11
N SER A 50 0.61 7.42 -0.83
CA SER A 50 1.13 8.23 0.27
C SER A 50 2.62 8.01 0.54
N PRO A 51 3.32 8.99 1.14
CA PRO A 51 4.72 8.84 1.57
C PRO A 51 4.89 7.78 2.68
N PHE A 52 3.82 7.47 3.44
CA PHE A 52 3.86 6.42 4.46
C PHE A 52 4.10 5.03 3.86
N PHE A 53 3.63 4.78 2.64
CA PHE A 53 3.89 3.53 1.94
C PHE A 53 5.40 3.33 1.70
N ASN A 54 6.10 4.37 1.24
CA ASN A 54 7.54 4.31 1.02
C ASN A 54 8.31 4.10 2.33
N ALA A 55 7.92 4.82 3.39
CA ALA A 55 8.51 4.63 4.72
C ALA A 55 8.30 3.20 5.24
N CYS A 56 7.15 2.58 4.95
CA CYS A 56 6.89 1.19 5.29
C CYS A 56 7.80 0.21 4.51
N ILE A 57 8.04 0.44 3.22
CA ILE A 57 8.99 -0.36 2.43
C ILE A 57 10.39 -0.28 3.03
N GLU A 58 10.84 0.93 3.39
CA GLU A 58 12.16 1.13 4.01
C GLU A 58 12.24 0.43 5.38
N ALA A 59 11.23 0.59 6.23
CA ALA A 59 11.19 -0.03 7.56
C ALA A 59 11.15 -1.56 7.50
N LEU A 60 10.53 -2.14 6.47
CA LEU A 60 10.49 -3.58 6.22
C LEU A 60 11.71 -4.10 5.44
N GLN A 61 12.67 -3.22 5.10
CA GLN A 61 13.87 -3.54 4.33
C GLN A 61 13.57 -4.10 2.92
N LEU A 62 12.49 -3.64 2.29
CA LEU A 62 12.05 -4.06 0.94
C LEU A 62 12.46 -3.07 -0.16
N HIS A 63 13.45 -2.21 0.09
CA HIS A 63 13.83 -1.10 -0.78
C HIS A 63 14.33 -1.55 -2.17
N GLU A 64 14.90 -2.75 -2.28
CA GLU A 64 15.32 -3.32 -3.58
C GLU A 64 14.13 -3.59 -4.52
N GLU A 65 12.93 -3.79 -3.98
CA GLU A 65 11.70 -4.00 -4.75
C GLU A 65 10.86 -2.72 -4.89
N MET A 66 11.38 -1.56 -4.47
CA MET A 66 10.62 -0.30 -4.46
C MET A 66 10.09 0.08 -5.84
N ASP A 67 10.89 -0.08 -6.89
CA ASP A 67 10.49 0.25 -8.27
C ASP A 67 9.31 -0.61 -8.75
N LYS A 68 9.33 -1.91 -8.41
CA LYS A 68 8.24 -2.85 -8.73
C LYS A 68 6.96 -2.48 -7.97
N TYR A 69 7.06 -2.10 -6.70
CA TYR A 69 5.89 -1.66 -5.94
C TYR A 69 5.35 -0.33 -6.47
N ASN A 70 6.21 0.60 -6.91
CA ASN A 70 5.79 1.84 -7.54
C ASN A 70 5.02 1.59 -8.85
N GLU A 71 5.50 0.70 -9.71
CA GLU A 71 4.78 0.31 -10.93
C GLU A 71 3.39 -0.25 -10.62
N TRP A 72 3.27 -1.09 -9.58
CA TRP A 72 1.99 -1.66 -9.17
C TRP A 72 1.03 -0.60 -8.64
N ARG A 73 1.53 0.35 -7.83
CA ARG A 73 0.75 1.49 -7.34
C ARG A 73 0.24 2.35 -8.49
N ASP A 74 1.10 2.65 -9.45
CA ASP A 74 0.73 3.44 -10.64
C ASP A 74 -0.32 2.71 -11.49
N THR A 75 -0.20 1.39 -11.61
CA THR A 75 -1.18 0.55 -12.32
C THR A 75 -2.55 0.59 -11.66
N LEU A 76 -2.60 0.51 -10.33
CA LEU A 76 -3.83 0.53 -9.54
C LEU A 76 -4.43 1.94 -9.37
N GLY A 77 -3.59 2.97 -9.35
CA GLY A 77 -3.96 4.32 -8.93
C GLY A 77 -4.22 5.33 -10.05
N ARG A 78 -4.03 4.98 -11.33
CA ARG A 78 -3.86 6.02 -12.38
C ARG A 78 -5.04 7.00 -12.52
N LYS A 79 -4.78 8.23 -12.02
CA LYS A 79 -5.39 9.59 -12.18
C LYS A 79 -6.89 9.78 -11.98
#